data_AF-B9DR19-F1
#
_entry.id   AF-B9DR19-F1
#
_cell.length_a   1.000
_cell.length_b   1.000
_cell.length_c   1.000
_cell.angle_alpha   90.00
_cell.angle_beta   90.00
_cell.angle_gamma   90.00
#
_symmetry.space_group_name_H-M   'P 1'
#
loop_
_entity.id
_entity.type
_entity.pdbx_description
1 polymer ?
#
loop_
_entity_poly.entity_id
_entity_poly.type
_entity_poly.pdbx_seq_one_letter_code
_entity_poly.pdbx_strand_id
1 'polypeptide(L)' 'SIVLKSAFSVGITTSYPEERLPIIFNKVLFNEGEHYNPATGKFICAFPGIYYFSYDITLANKHLAIGL' A
#
# COMPACT_ATOMS: atom_id res chain seq x y z
N SER A 1 -23.70 17.15 4.07
CA SER A 1 -22.25 17.45 4.12
C SER A 1 -21.50 16.55 3.16
N ILE A 2 -20.47 17.07 2.49
CA ILE A 2 -19.49 16.26 1.76
C ILE A 2 -18.63 15.52 2.78
N VAL A 3 -18.54 14.19 2.67
CA VAL A 3 -17.64 13.36 3.48
C VAL A 3 -16.42 13.06 2.63
N LEU A 4 -15.25 13.53 3.04
CA LEU A 4 -13.98 13.19 2.41
C LEU A 4 -13.62 11.75 2.79
N LYS A 5 -13.29 10.92 1.80
CA LYS A 5 -12.93 9.52 2.01
C LYS A 5 -11.65 9.20 1.28
N SER A 6 -10.72 8.58 1.99
CA SER A 6 -9.41 8.23 1.47
C SER A 6 -8.90 7.02 2.24
N ALA A 7 -9.04 5.84 1.66
CA ALA A 7 -8.61 4.61 2.29
C ALA A 7 -8.30 3.56 1.23
N PHE A 8 -7.33 2.69 1.49
CA PHE A 8 -6.99 1.57 0.61
C PHE A 8 -6.63 0.33 1.41
N SER A 9 -6.82 -0.83 0.80
CA SER A 9 -6.26 -2.11 1.25
C SER A 9 -5.85 -2.91 0.04
N VAL A 10 -4.62 -3.39 0.08
CA VAL A 10 -3.93 -3.99 -1.05
C VAL A 10 -3.11 -5.17 -0.59
N GLY A 11 -2.92 -6.14 -1.50
CA GLY A 11 -2.07 -7.29 -1.30
C GLY A 11 -1.12 -7.47 -2.47
N ILE A 12 -0.16 -8.37 -2.29
CA ILE A 12 0.79 -8.76 -3.33
C ILE A 12 0.56 -10.23 -3.68
N THR A 13 0.59 -10.56 -4.98
CA THR A 13 0.41 -11.94 -5.44
C THR A 13 1.73 -12.65 -5.77
N THR A 14 2.82 -11.91 -5.79
CA THR A 14 4.17 -12.42 -6.09
C THR A 14 5.05 -12.33 -4.85
N SER A 15 5.86 -13.37 -4.63
CA SER A 15 6.88 -13.36 -3.57
C SER A 15 8.14 -12.63 -4.04
N TYR A 16 8.93 -12.14 -3.09
CA TYR A 16 10.22 -11.48 -3.33
C TYR A 16 10.13 -10.28 -4.28
N PRO A 17 9.43 -9.19 -3.87
CA PRO A 17 9.43 -7.95 -4.64
C PRO A 17 10.85 -7.39 -4.80
N GLU A 18 11.02 -6.51 -5.79
CA GLU A 18 12.32 -5.94 -6.11
C GLU A 18 12.88 -5.13 -4.92
N GLU A 19 14.12 -5.43 -4.55
CA GLU A 19 14.78 -4.78 -3.42
C GLU A 19 15.11 -3.32 -3.75
N ARG A 20 15.05 -2.45 -2.73
CA ARG A 20 15.38 -1.00 -2.84
C ARG A 20 14.43 -0.18 -3.72
N LEU A 21 13.30 -0.74 -4.13
CA LEU A 21 12.21 -0.04 -4.79
C LEU A 21 10.92 -0.12 -3.96
N PRO A 22 9.92 0.77 -4.19
CA PRO A 22 8.60 0.62 -3.61
C PRO A 22 7.98 -0.73 -3.94
N ILE A 23 7.39 -1.38 -2.94
CA ILE A 23 6.67 -2.65 -3.15
C ILE A 23 5.39 -2.35 -3.91
N ILE A 24 5.22 -3.00 -5.07
CA ILE A 24 4.00 -2.90 -5.86
C ILE A 24 3.00 -3.96 -5.38
N PHE A 25 2.07 -3.56 -4.52
CA PHE A 25 0.93 -4.40 -4.13
C PHE A 25 -0.11 -4.36 -5.26
N ASN A 26 -0.10 -5.38 -6.11
CA ASN A 26 -0.87 -5.44 -7.35
C ASN A 26 -2.32 -5.90 -7.18
N LYS A 27 -2.68 -6.44 -6.01
CA LYS A 27 -4.04 -6.90 -5.71
C LYS A 27 -4.77 -5.84 -4.90
N VAL A 28 -5.69 -5.12 -5.54
CA VAL A 28 -6.54 -4.15 -4.84
C VAL A 28 -7.71 -4.88 -4.16
N LEU A 29 -7.82 -4.77 -2.84
CA LEU A 29 -8.97 -5.24 -2.07
C LEU A 29 -10.03 -4.14 -1.97
N PHE A 30 -9.60 -2.90 -1.72
CA PHE A 30 -10.38 -1.68 -1.91
C PHE A 30 -9.46 -0.46 -2.11
N ASN A 31 -9.94 0.58 -2.79
CA ASN A 31 -9.21 1.82 -3.07
C ASN A 31 -10.15 3.04 -3.05
N GLU A 32 -10.78 3.32 -1.91
CA GLU A 32 -11.74 4.42 -1.80
C GLU A 32 -11.05 5.78 -1.97
N GLY A 33 -11.48 6.53 -2.98
CA GLY A 33 -10.87 7.78 -3.41
C GLY A 33 -9.81 7.63 -4.50
N GLU A 34 -9.45 6.39 -4.88
CA GLU A 34 -8.44 6.12 -5.92
C GLU A 34 -7.05 6.74 -5.62
N HIS A 35 -6.70 6.84 -4.34
CA HIS A 35 -5.46 7.50 -3.89
C HIS A 35 -4.27 6.54 -3.78
N TYR A 36 -4.47 5.22 -3.84
CA TYR A 36 -3.39 4.27 -4.07
C TYR A 36 -3.21 4.02 -5.57
N ASN A 37 -1.97 4.11 -6.05
CA ASN A 37 -1.63 3.84 -7.45
C ASN A 37 -0.99 2.43 -7.57
N PRO A 38 -1.73 1.43 -8.07
CA PRO A 38 -1.25 0.04 -8.19
C PRO A 38 -0.14 -0.15 -9.22
N ALA A 39 0.09 0.81 -10.12
CA ALA A 39 1.22 0.75 -11.06
C ALA A 39 2.55 1.19 -10.41
N THR A 40 2.49 1.91 -9.28
CA THR A 40 3.69 2.47 -8.63
C THR A 40 3.90 1.99 -7.20
N GLY A 41 2.91 1.37 -6.57
CA GLY A 41 2.97 0.95 -5.16
C GLY A 41 2.82 2.10 -4.17
N LYS A 42 2.39 3.28 -4.62
CA LYS A 42 2.39 4.52 -3.81
C LYS A 42 0.98 4.94 -3.44
N PHE A 43 0.82 5.33 -2.19
CA PHE A 43 -0.34 6.10 -1.71
C PHE A 43 -0.06 7.60 -1.84
N ILE A 44 -1.03 8.36 -2.33
CA ILE A 44 -0.98 9.82 -2.44
C ILE A 44 -1.90 10.41 -1.37
N CYS A 45 -1.33 11.22 -0.48
CA CYS A 45 -2.11 11.97 0.51
C CYS A 45 -2.91 13.06 -0.19
N ALA A 46 -4.18 12.79 -0.51
CA ALA A 46 -5.06 13.73 -1.19
C ALA A 46 -5.67 14.78 -0.24
N PHE A 47 -5.82 14.44 1.03
CA PHE A 47 -6.44 15.32 2.03
C PHE A 47 -5.53 15.47 3.25
N PRO A 48 -5.25 16.68 3.73
CA PRO A 48 -4.49 16.87 4.97
C PRO A 48 -5.20 16.22 6.15
N GLY A 49 -4.46 15.46 6.97
CA GLY A 49 -5.02 14.79 8.14
C GLY A 49 -4.12 13.72 8.72
N ILE A 50 -4.68 12.97 9.69
CA ILE A 50 -4.01 11.83 10.31
C ILE A 50 -4.45 10.58 9.57
N TYR A 51 -3.46 9.78 9.14
CA TYR A 51 -3.68 8.51 8.47
C TYR A 51 -3.15 7.37 9.32
N TYR A 52 -3.84 6.23 9.26
CA TYR A 52 -3.42 4.98 9.87
C TYR A 52 -2.96 4.03 8.77
N PHE A 53 -1.73 3.52 8.91
CA PHE A 53 -1.17 2.52 8.02
C PHE A 53 -0.83 1.27 8.83
N SER A 54 -1.23 0.12 8.33
CA SER A 54 -0.90 -1.19 8.90
C SER A 54 -0.60 -2.17 7.78
N TYR A 55 0.28 -3.12 8.04
CA TYR A 55 0.64 -4.16 7.10
C TYR A 55 0.85 -5.50 7.82
N ASP A 56 0.45 -6.58 7.16
CA ASP A 56 0.72 -7.95 7.57
C ASP A 56 1.64 -8.58 6.52
N ILE A 57 2.76 -9.14 6.96
CA ILE A 57 3.80 -9.66 6.07
C ILE A 57 4.20 -11.06 6.48
N THR A 58 4.20 -11.96 5.49
CA THR A 58 4.69 -13.33 5.66
C THR A 58 6.12 -13.41 5.14
N LEU A 59 7.06 -13.81 6.00
CA LEU A 59 8.48 -13.95 5.65
C LEU A 59 8.82 -15.41 5.34
N ALA A 60 9.53 -15.65 4.23
CA ALA A 60 10.12 -16.93 3.92
C ALA A 60 11.48 -16.73 3.22
N ASN A 61 12.48 -17.53 3.60
CA ASN A 61 13.77 -17.72 2.89
C ASN A 61 14.71 -16.50 2.72
N LYS A 62 14.31 -15.28 3.07
CA LYS A 62 15.15 -14.07 3.05
C LYS A 62 14.84 -13.19 4.26
N HIS A 63 15.80 -12.35 4.66
CA HIS A 63 15.54 -11.27 5.62
C HIS A 63 14.85 -10.09 4.91
N LEU A 64 13.94 -9.42 5.60
CA LEU A 64 13.16 -8.32 5.05
C LEU A 64 13.25 -7.11 5.97
N ALA A 65 13.66 -5.97 5.41
CA ALA A 65 13.59 -4.68 6.05
C ALA A 65 12.61 -3.81 5.27
N ILE A 66 11.55 -3.34 5.94
CA ILE A 66 10.53 -2.47 5.34
C ILE A 66 10.42 -1.21 6.18
N GLY A 67 10.38 -0.07 5.49
CA GLY A 67 9.97 1.21 6.05
C GLY A 67 8.66 1.64 5.42
N LEU A 68 7.85 2.36 6.20
CA LEU A 68 6.73 3.17 5.72
C LEU A 68 7.22 4.56 5.35
#